data_AF-A0A9P8LI15-F1
#
_entry.id   AF-A0A9P8LI15-F1
#
_cell.length_a   1.000
_cell.length_b   1.000
_cell.length_c   1.000
_cell.angle_alpha   90.00
_cell.angle_beta   90.00
_cell.angle_gamma   90.00
#
_symmetry.space_group_name_H-M   'P 1'
#
loop_
_entity.id
_entity.type
_entity.pdbx_description
1 polymer ?
#
loop_
_entity_poly.entity_id
_entity_poly.type
_entity_poly.pdbx_seq_one_letter_code
_entity_poly.pdbx_strand_id
1 'polypeptide(L)'
;MSAFQRLGFAFEILKSTSSRQAYDRASNQAASPFRSTTTPNFLGEQTFCGAVEVILNEFINGDFAVVRRVLGTLHSQYPNLVSEDVVVNVEKAFLRMRELVLTTKTYGLLIYIELSRIHRVQKRLMDLGYLDVVGRMRLTVYLARVTLAAPMRVDRALKRREEREWRAKVAGLQAAGLPQPNALRRAGILNDRVSKFLEFIVGEAGHDEEADEAWNSTPGSSQ
;
A
#
# COMPACT_ATOMS: atom_id res chain seq x y z
N MET A 1 21.57 -35.40 -22.41
CA MET A 1 20.59 -35.23 -21.31
C MET A 1 20.29 -33.77 -20.92
N SER A 2 21.10 -32.76 -21.31
CA SER A 2 20.90 -31.35 -20.93
C SER A 2 19.66 -30.65 -21.54
N ALA A 3 19.24 -31.03 -22.75
CA ALA A 3 18.12 -30.36 -23.44
C ALA A 3 16.75 -30.59 -22.76
N PHE A 4 16.52 -31.80 -22.22
CA PHE A 4 15.27 -32.12 -21.53
C PHE A 4 15.15 -31.39 -20.18
N GLN A 5 16.28 -31.20 -19.49
CA GLN A 5 16.35 -30.39 -18.27
C GLN A 5 16.04 -28.92 -18.54
N ARG A 6 16.55 -28.36 -19.64
CA ARG A 6 16.21 -26.99 -20.08
C ARG A 6 14.73 -26.83 -20.42
N LEU A 7 14.13 -27.84 -21.04
CA LEU A 7 12.72 -27.81 -21.40
C LEU A 7 11.82 -27.92 -20.17
N GLY A 8 12.15 -28.78 -19.21
CA GLY A 8 11.46 -28.86 -17.92
C GLY A 8 11.55 -27.55 -17.12
N PHE A 9 12.72 -26.92 -17.11
CA PHE A 9 12.92 -25.64 -16.44
C PHE A 9 12.14 -24.49 -17.10
N ALA A 10 12.17 -24.40 -18.44
CA ALA A 10 11.38 -23.41 -19.17
C ALA A 10 9.87 -23.62 -18.96
N PHE A 11 9.41 -24.87 -18.90
CA PHE A 11 8.02 -25.20 -18.60
C PHE A 11 7.62 -24.76 -17.20
N GLU A 12 8.45 -24.97 -16.17
CA GLU A 12 8.18 -24.47 -14.82
C GLU A 12 8.06 -22.94 -14.76
N ILE A 13 8.93 -22.21 -15.46
CA ILE A 13 8.88 -20.75 -15.53
C ILE A 13 7.58 -20.30 -16.21
N LEU A 14 7.21 -20.93 -17.32
CA LEU A 14 6.04 -20.53 -18.10
C LEU A 14 4.70 -20.96 -17.48
N LYS A 15 4.67 -21.98 -16.61
CA LYS A 15 3.41 -22.44 -15.97
C LYS A 15 2.83 -21.41 -15.00
N SER A 16 3.65 -20.53 -14.43
CA SER A 16 3.20 -19.52 -13.47
C SER A 16 3.26 -18.11 -14.07
N THR A 17 2.14 -17.38 -14.00
CA THR A 17 2.02 -16.04 -14.58
C THR A 17 3.02 -15.05 -14.01
N SER A 18 3.38 -15.19 -12.73
CA SER A 18 4.37 -14.35 -12.05
C SER A 18 5.81 -14.64 -12.52
N SER A 19 6.21 -15.92 -12.61
CA SER A 19 7.55 -16.29 -13.09
C SER A 19 7.73 -15.97 -14.56
N ARG A 20 6.68 -16.17 -15.38
CA ARG A 20 6.64 -15.71 -16.77
C ARG A 20 6.84 -14.20 -16.87
N GLN A 21 6.12 -13.40 -16.07
CA GLN A 21 6.28 -11.95 -16.09
C GLN A 21 7.69 -11.52 -15.67
N ALA A 22 8.31 -12.20 -14.70
CA ALA A 22 9.69 -11.96 -14.28
C ALA A 22 10.69 -12.31 -15.40
N TYR A 23 10.48 -13.43 -16.10
CA TYR A 23 11.29 -13.84 -17.25
C TYR A 23 11.16 -12.86 -18.44
N ASP A 24 9.95 -12.42 -18.75
CA ASP A 24 9.68 -11.45 -19.82
C ASP A 24 10.32 -10.08 -19.51
N ARG A 25 10.39 -9.67 -18.24
CA ARG A 25 11.13 -8.46 -17.83
C ARG A 25 12.64 -8.62 -17.97
N ALA A 26 13.19 -9.75 -17.52
CA ALA A 26 14.63 -10.02 -17.57
C ALA A 26 15.15 -10.19 -19.02
N SER A 27 14.35 -10.83 -19.88
CA SER A 27 14.68 -10.98 -21.31
C SER A 27 14.63 -9.66 -22.07
N ASN A 28 13.65 -8.79 -21.78
CA ASN A 28 13.61 -7.43 -22.34
C ASN A 28 14.76 -6.54 -21.85
N GLN A 29 15.25 -6.74 -20.61
CA GLN A 29 16.49 -6.10 -20.13
C GLN A 29 17.73 -6.56 -20.91
N ALA A 30 17.80 -7.83 -21.32
CA ALA A 30 18.93 -8.38 -22.06
C ALA A 30 18.89 -8.07 -23.58
N ALA A 31 17.71 -7.86 -24.15
CA ALA A 31 17.51 -7.61 -25.59
C ALA A 31 17.53 -6.12 -25.99
N SER A 32 17.62 -5.19 -25.02
CA SER A 32 17.78 -3.77 -25.31
C SER A 32 19.26 -3.43 -25.51
N PRO A 33 19.69 -3.00 -26.72
CA PRO A 33 21.03 -2.44 -26.92
C PRO A 33 21.19 -1.05 -26.29
N PHE A 34 20.17 -0.52 -25.60
CA PHE A 34 20.23 0.75 -24.88
C PHE A 34 20.73 0.54 -23.44
N ARG A 35 22.02 0.18 -23.36
CA ARG A 35 23.00 0.60 -22.35
C ARG A 35 22.45 0.92 -20.95
N SER A 36 22.26 -0.12 -20.13
CA SER A 36 22.44 -0.01 -18.67
C SER A 36 23.93 -0.18 -18.34
N THR A 37 24.72 0.87 -18.58
CA THR A 37 26.05 0.98 -17.99
C THR A 37 25.89 1.72 -16.67
N THR A 38 26.15 1.02 -15.58
CA THR A 38 26.40 1.54 -14.25
C THR A 38 27.66 2.44 -14.27
N THR A 39 27.52 3.65 -14.80
CA THR A 39 28.42 4.81 -14.62
C THR A 39 27.55 6.07 -14.70
N PRO A 40 27.54 6.93 -13.66
CA PRO A 40 26.52 7.95 -13.48
C PRO A 40 26.87 9.24 -14.22
N ASN A 41 26.59 9.31 -15.53
CA ASN A 41 26.47 10.59 -16.23
C ASN A 41 25.06 11.13 -16.00
N PHE A 42 24.87 11.83 -14.89
CA PHE A 42 23.56 12.23 -14.34
C PHE A 42 22.84 13.36 -15.10
N LEU A 43 23.33 13.83 -16.25
CA LEU A 43 22.81 15.04 -16.90
C LEU A 43 22.75 15.01 -18.45
N GLY A 44 23.11 13.92 -19.12
CA GLY A 44 23.25 13.93 -20.58
C GLY A 44 21.95 13.71 -21.36
N GLU A 45 21.22 12.63 -21.07
CA GLU A 45 20.23 12.10 -22.04
C GLU A 45 18.96 11.49 -21.42
N GLN A 46 18.74 11.62 -20.10
CA GLN A 46 17.42 11.31 -19.55
C GLN A 46 16.48 12.49 -19.80
N THR A 47 15.48 12.30 -20.66
CA THR A 47 14.31 13.18 -20.69
C THR A 47 13.83 13.37 -19.25
N PHE A 48 13.49 14.60 -18.85
CA PHE A 48 13.03 14.94 -17.49
C PHE A 48 12.00 13.94 -16.94
N CYS A 49 11.08 13.46 -17.78
CA CYS A 49 10.10 12.42 -17.43
C CYS A 49 10.73 11.12 -16.90
N GLY A 50 11.82 10.64 -17.51
CA GLY A 50 12.52 9.43 -17.08
C GLY A 50 13.26 9.63 -15.75
N ALA A 51 13.88 10.79 -15.54
CA ALA A 51 14.52 11.11 -14.26
C ALA A 51 13.48 11.18 -13.13
N VAL A 52 12.32 11.80 -13.39
CA VAL A 52 11.19 11.84 -12.45
C VAL A 52 10.66 10.44 -12.18
N GLU A 53 10.54 9.58 -13.19
CA GLU A 53 10.10 8.19 -13.02
C GLU A 53 11.04 7.39 -12.11
N VAL A 54 12.35 7.52 -12.29
CA VAL A 54 13.36 6.86 -11.44
C VAL A 54 13.27 7.36 -10.00
N ILE A 55 13.16 8.67 -9.78
CA ILE A 55 13.01 9.26 -8.45
C ILE A 55 11.70 8.80 -7.80
N LEU A 56 10.61 8.74 -8.56
CA LEU A 56 9.32 8.28 -8.08
C LEU A 56 9.37 6.79 -7.70
N ASN A 57 10.05 5.97 -8.50
CA ASN A 57 10.22 4.55 -8.22
C ASN A 57 11.09 4.32 -6.96
N GLU A 58 12.20 5.05 -6.83
CA GLU A 58 13.01 5.06 -5.60
C GLU A 58 12.21 5.52 -4.38
N PHE A 59 11.38 6.55 -4.52
CA PHE A 59 10.49 7.03 -3.48
C PHE A 59 9.48 5.95 -3.03
N ILE A 60 8.88 5.21 -3.96
CA ILE A 60 7.96 4.11 -3.62
C ILE A 60 8.72 2.96 -2.94
N ASN A 61 9.89 2.58 -3.46
CA ASN A 61 10.71 1.49 -2.91
C ASN A 61 11.38 1.86 -1.58
N GLY A 62 11.53 3.15 -1.27
CA GLY A 62 12.17 3.66 -0.05
C GLY A 62 13.69 3.68 -0.12
N ASP A 63 14.27 3.48 -1.31
CA ASP A 63 15.70 3.58 -1.56
C ASP A 63 16.00 4.98 -2.11
N PHE A 64 16.31 5.93 -1.23
CA PHE A 64 16.51 7.35 -1.59
C PHE A 64 17.92 7.63 -2.15
N ALA A 65 18.52 6.69 -2.87
CA ALA A 65 19.90 6.75 -3.32
C ALA A 65 20.17 7.94 -4.26
N VAL A 66 19.25 8.26 -5.19
CA VAL A 66 19.34 9.42 -6.08
C VAL A 66 19.20 10.72 -5.30
N VAL A 67 18.23 10.80 -4.38
CA VAL A 67 18.02 11.99 -3.53
C VAL A 67 19.27 12.26 -2.69
N ARG A 68 19.87 11.23 -2.09
CA ARG A 68 21.13 11.34 -1.32
C ARG A 68 22.29 11.81 -2.18
N ARG A 69 22.44 11.30 -3.41
CA ARG A 69 23.50 11.78 -4.33
C ARG A 69 23.29 13.23 -4.72
N VAL A 70 22.06 13.64 -5.04
CA VAL A 70 21.75 15.04 -5.37
C VAL A 70 22.05 15.95 -4.19
N LEU A 71 21.62 15.58 -2.98
CA LEU A 71 21.93 16.34 -1.77
C LEU A 71 23.44 16.39 -1.46
N GLY A 72 24.16 15.29 -1.68
CA GLY A 72 25.61 15.24 -1.55
C GLY A 72 26.33 16.16 -2.55
N THR A 73 25.87 16.19 -3.81
CA THR A 73 26.39 17.13 -4.80
C THR A 73 26.07 18.57 -4.45
N LEU A 74 24.88 18.85 -3.90
CA LEU A 74 24.47 20.20 -3.51
C LEU A 74 25.23 20.69 -2.28
N HIS A 75 25.50 19.80 -1.33
CA HIS A 75 26.38 20.04 -0.19
C HIS A 75 27.81 20.39 -0.63
N SER A 76 28.35 19.66 -1.61
CA SER A 76 29.69 19.94 -2.14
C SER A 76 29.81 21.28 -2.87
N GLN A 77 28.72 21.77 -3.47
CA GLN A 77 28.70 23.05 -4.20
C GLN A 77 28.37 24.24 -3.28
N TYR A 78 27.55 24.03 -2.25
CA TYR A 78 27.09 25.08 -1.33
C TYR A 78 27.14 24.63 0.13
N PRO A 79 28.36 24.45 0.69
CA PRO A 79 28.55 23.95 2.06
C PRO A 79 27.94 24.88 3.13
N ASN A 80 27.77 26.17 2.80
CA ASN A 80 27.26 27.19 3.71
C ASN A 80 25.72 27.19 3.79
N LEU A 81 25.02 26.60 2.82
CA LEU A 81 23.55 26.58 2.74
C LEU A 81 22.97 25.19 3.06
N VAL A 82 23.69 24.12 2.73
CA VAL A 82 23.25 22.75 2.96
C VAL A 82 24.16 22.12 4.02
N SER A 83 23.82 22.27 5.30
CA SER A 83 24.49 21.52 6.37
C SER A 83 24.10 20.04 6.31
N GLU A 84 24.93 19.17 6.90
CA GLU A 84 24.64 17.75 7.07
C GLU A 84 23.30 17.52 7.81
N ASP A 85 22.96 18.39 8.75
CA ASP A 85 21.66 18.37 9.44
C ASP A 85 20.47 18.57 8.49
N VAL A 86 20.62 19.43 7.48
CA VAL A 86 19.59 19.68 6.47
C VAL A 86 19.39 18.44 5.60
N VAL A 87 20.49 17.77 5.25
CA VAL A 87 20.46 16.51 4.48
C VAL A 87 19.68 15.44 5.22
N VAL A 88 20.00 15.21 6.49
CA VAL A 88 19.32 14.24 7.35
C VAL A 88 17.84 14.61 7.55
N ASN A 89 17.53 15.90 7.70
CA ASN A 89 16.15 16.36 7.87
C ASN A 89 15.31 16.19 6.60
N VAL A 90 15.89 16.47 5.42
CA VAL A 90 15.24 16.23 4.13
C VAL A 90 14.97 14.74 3.95
N GLU A 91 15.93 13.88 4.24
CA GLU A 91 15.73 12.43 4.16
C GLU A 91 14.58 11.96 5.07
N LYS A 92 14.54 12.43 6.33
CA LYS A 92 13.43 12.16 7.26
C LYS A 92 12.09 12.68 6.73
N ALA A 93 12.06 13.84 6.08
CA ALA A 93 10.86 14.40 5.49
C ALA A 93 10.36 13.54 4.31
N PHE A 94 11.26 13.07 3.45
CA PHE A 94 10.93 12.16 2.34
C PHE A 94 10.40 10.81 2.83
N LEU A 95 10.98 10.26 3.90
CA LEU A 95 10.47 9.05 4.56
C LEU A 95 9.04 9.25 5.09
N ARG A 96 8.77 10.37 5.77
CA ARG A 96 7.42 10.71 6.27
C ARG A 96 6.43 10.91 5.13
N MET A 97 6.83 11.61 4.06
CA MET A 97 5.99 11.79 2.88
C MET A 97 5.65 10.43 2.24
N ARG A 98 6.62 9.54 2.11
CA ARG A 98 6.41 8.18 1.59
C ARG A 98 5.42 7.40 2.46
N GLU A 99 5.62 7.42 3.77
CA GLU A 99 4.72 6.77 4.72
C GLU A 99 3.29 7.29 4.55
N LEU A 100 3.11 8.61 4.44
CA LEU A 100 1.80 9.23 4.22
C LEU A 100 1.19 8.81 2.88
N VAL A 101 1.96 8.80 1.78
CA VAL A 101 1.48 8.42 0.45
C VAL A 101 1.07 6.95 0.40
N LEU A 102 1.89 6.04 0.93
CA LEU A 102 1.57 4.61 0.96
C LEU A 102 0.36 4.31 1.85
N THR A 103 0.27 5.00 2.99
CA THR A 103 -0.87 4.92 3.90
C THR A 103 -2.14 5.41 3.22
N THR A 104 -2.07 6.56 2.54
CA THR A 104 -3.20 7.14 1.78
C THR A 104 -3.63 6.24 0.62
N LYS A 105 -2.70 5.67 -0.14
CA LYS A 105 -3.01 4.71 -1.21
C LYS A 105 -3.77 3.50 -0.67
N THR A 106 -3.31 2.96 0.46
CA THR A 106 -3.92 1.79 1.11
C THR A 106 -5.35 2.10 1.55
N TYR A 107 -5.58 3.24 2.20
CA TYR A 107 -6.93 3.67 2.60
C TYR A 107 -7.81 4.06 1.41
N GLY A 108 -7.25 4.70 0.39
CA GLY A 108 -7.97 5.06 -0.83
C GLY A 108 -8.49 3.85 -1.58
N LEU A 109 -7.68 2.79 -1.69
CA LEU A 109 -8.11 1.52 -2.28
C LEU A 109 -9.22 0.86 -1.46
N LEU A 110 -9.10 0.87 -0.13
CA LEU A 110 -10.13 0.34 0.76
C LEU A 110 -11.47 1.06 0.57
N ILE A 111 -11.45 2.39 0.61
CA ILE A 111 -12.62 3.23 0.37
C ILE A 111 -13.20 2.97 -1.02
N TYR A 112 -12.36 2.86 -2.05
CA TYR A 112 -12.80 2.59 -3.43
C TYR A 112 -13.55 1.26 -3.57
N ILE A 113 -13.08 0.19 -2.91
CA ILE A 113 -13.74 -1.12 -2.91
C ILE A 113 -15.12 -1.03 -2.25
N GLU A 114 -15.21 -0.37 -1.09
CA GLU A 114 -16.48 -0.16 -0.40
C GLU A 114 -17.46 0.67 -1.24
N LEU A 115 -16.99 1.77 -1.84
CA LEU A 115 -17.80 2.60 -2.75
C LEU A 115 -18.33 1.80 -3.94
N SER A 116 -17.51 0.91 -4.50
CA SER A 116 -17.92 0.02 -5.59
C SER A 116 -19.01 -0.96 -5.13
N ARG A 117 -18.94 -1.46 -3.89
CA ARG A 117 -19.95 -2.34 -3.28
C ARG A 117 -21.27 -1.60 -3.06
N ILE A 118 -21.22 -0.37 -2.54
CA ILE A 118 -22.38 0.54 -2.39
C ILE A 118 -23.02 0.83 -3.76
N HIS A 119 -22.20 1.17 -4.76
CA HIS A 119 -22.68 1.51 -6.10
C HIS A 119 -23.43 0.34 -6.76
N ARG A 120 -23.00 -0.91 -6.54
CA ARG A 120 -23.73 -2.10 -7.03
C ARG A 120 -25.11 -2.23 -6.41
N VAL A 121 -25.25 -1.97 -5.11
CA VAL A 121 -26.53 -2.02 -4.40
C VAL A 121 -27.44 -0.88 -4.86
N GLN A 122 -26.89 0.33 -5.03
CA GLN A 122 -27.63 1.46 -5.57
C GLN A 122 -28.14 1.18 -6.99
N LYS A 123 -27.32 0.59 -7.87
CA LYS A 123 -27.74 0.20 -9.21
C LYS A 123 -28.89 -0.81 -9.19
N ARG A 124 -28.85 -1.80 -8.29
CA ARG A 124 -29.96 -2.76 -8.10
C ARG A 124 -31.23 -2.08 -7.59
N LEU A 125 -31.11 -1.08 -6.71
CA LEU A 125 -32.25 -0.30 -6.24
C LEU A 125 -32.87 0.55 -7.37
N MET A 126 -32.05 1.12 -8.25
CA MET A 126 -32.51 1.88 -9.42
C MET A 126 -33.20 1.01 -10.48
N ASP A 127 -32.86 -0.28 -10.53
CA ASP A 127 -33.42 -1.26 -11.48
C ASP A 127 -34.79 -1.83 -11.01
N LEU A 128 -35.24 -1.51 -9.78
CA LEU A 128 -36.53 -1.95 -9.27
C LEU A 128 -37.70 -1.10 -9.81
N GLY A 129 -38.74 -1.80 -10.28
CA GLY A 129 -39.99 -1.21 -10.75
C GLY A 129 -40.66 -0.30 -9.71
N TYR A 130 -41.35 0.73 -10.18
CA TYR A 130 -41.95 1.79 -9.34
C TYR A 130 -42.89 1.28 -8.24
N LEU A 131 -43.61 0.18 -8.51
CA LEU A 131 -44.62 -0.39 -7.62
C LEU A 131 -44.06 -1.39 -6.58
N ASP A 132 -42.78 -1.74 -6.64
CA ASP A 132 -42.16 -2.64 -5.66
C ASP A 132 -41.68 -1.89 -4.41
N VAL A 133 -42.64 -1.44 -3.60
CA VAL A 133 -42.36 -0.68 -2.37
C VAL A 133 -41.64 -1.54 -1.34
N VAL A 134 -41.99 -2.82 -1.22
CA VAL A 134 -41.39 -3.75 -0.25
C VAL A 134 -39.95 -4.09 -0.65
N GLY A 135 -39.69 -4.37 -1.93
CA GLY A 135 -38.35 -4.59 -2.45
C GLY A 135 -37.46 -3.37 -2.29
N ARG A 136 -37.99 -2.17 -2.56
CA ARG A 136 -37.29 -0.89 -2.35
C ARG A 136 -36.94 -0.66 -0.89
N MET A 137 -37.87 -0.92 0.02
CA MET A 137 -37.61 -0.77 1.46
C MET A 137 -36.54 -1.77 1.92
N ARG A 138 -36.60 -3.03 1.48
CA ARG A 138 -35.60 -4.06 1.78
C ARG A 138 -34.21 -3.68 1.26
N LEU A 139 -34.11 -3.22 0.01
CA LEU A 139 -32.85 -2.80 -0.60
C LEU A 139 -32.32 -1.50 0.01
N THR A 140 -33.18 -0.58 0.44
CA THR A 140 -32.77 0.64 1.15
C THR A 140 -32.17 0.30 2.52
N VAL A 141 -32.80 -0.61 3.28
CA VAL A 141 -32.23 -1.09 4.55
C VAL A 141 -30.91 -1.82 4.32
N TYR A 142 -30.82 -2.64 3.27
CA TYR A 142 -29.57 -3.32 2.90
C TYR A 142 -28.46 -2.33 2.51
N LEU A 143 -28.78 -1.31 1.70
CA LEU A 143 -27.85 -0.23 1.34
C LEU A 143 -27.38 0.54 2.58
N ALA A 144 -28.28 0.87 3.51
CA ALA A 144 -27.92 1.52 4.75
C ALA A 144 -26.96 0.65 5.58
N ARG A 145 -27.22 -0.66 5.70
CA ARG A 145 -26.32 -1.60 6.38
C ARG A 145 -24.94 -1.67 5.73
N VAL A 146 -24.87 -1.83 4.40
CA VAL A 146 -23.60 -1.89 3.66
C VAL A 146 -22.81 -0.57 3.76
N THR A 147 -23.52 0.56 3.70
CA THR A 147 -22.89 1.89 3.81
C THR A 147 -22.34 2.15 5.21
N LEU A 148 -23.03 1.69 6.25
CA LEU A 148 -22.56 1.79 7.64
C LEU A 148 -21.48 0.74 7.99
N ALA A 149 -21.43 -0.38 7.27
CA ALA A 149 -20.39 -1.39 7.39
C ALA A 149 -19.03 -0.89 6.89
N ALA A 150 -19.02 -0.13 5.79
CA ALA A 150 -17.80 0.41 5.18
C ALA A 150 -16.90 1.19 6.17
N PRO A 151 -17.38 2.22 6.91
CA PRO A 151 -16.54 2.95 7.86
C PRO A 151 -16.10 2.07 9.04
N MET A 152 -16.90 1.07 9.45
CA MET A 152 -16.49 0.13 10.49
C MET A 152 -15.34 -0.78 10.05
N ARG A 153 -15.36 -1.25 8.80
CA ARG A 153 -14.28 -2.06 8.23
C ARG A 153 -13.00 -1.26 8.11
N VAL A 154 -13.10 0.01 7.69
CA VAL A 154 -11.98 0.95 7.68
C VAL A 154 -11.43 1.17 9.09
N ASP A 155 -12.29 1.39 10.08
CA ASP A 155 -11.90 1.57 11.49
C ASP A 155 -11.20 0.34 12.06
N ARG A 156 -11.70 -0.86 11.77
CA ARG A 156 -11.09 -2.14 12.18
C ARG A 156 -9.73 -2.35 11.51
N ALA A 157 -9.62 -2.07 10.21
CA ALA A 157 -8.35 -2.18 9.48
C ALA A 157 -7.29 -1.22 10.05
N LEU A 158 -7.69 0.00 10.40
CA LEU A 158 -6.83 0.98 11.06
C LEU A 158 -6.39 0.50 12.45
N LYS A 159 -7.32 0.04 13.30
CA LYS A 159 -7.00 -0.52 14.63
C LYS A 159 -6.00 -1.66 14.57
N ARG A 160 -6.19 -2.62 13.64
CA ARG A 160 -5.27 -3.74 13.45
C ARG A 160 -3.88 -3.31 13.01
N ARG A 161 -3.76 -2.28 12.16
CA ARG A 161 -2.46 -1.73 11.77
C ARG A 161 -1.76 -1.05 12.94
N GLU A 162 -2.46 -0.18 13.67
CA GLU A 162 -1.90 0.50 14.85
C GLU A 162 -1.45 -0.50 15.92
N GLU A 163 -2.21 -1.57 16.14
CA GLU A 163 -1.80 -2.67 17.02
C GLU A 163 -0.55 -3.41 16.51
N ARG A 164 -0.45 -3.70 15.21
CA ARG A 164 0.74 -4.34 14.63
C ARG A 164 1.98 -3.46 14.76
N GLU A 165 1.84 -2.17 14.48
CA GLU A 165 2.92 -1.19 14.64
C GLU A 165 3.32 -1.02 16.10
N TRP A 166 2.36 -1.02 17.02
CA TRP A 166 2.63 -1.01 18.45
C TRP A 166 3.38 -2.27 18.88
N ARG A 167 2.92 -3.46 18.48
CA ARG A 167 3.61 -4.72 18.78
C ARG A 167 5.03 -4.74 18.21
N ALA A 168 5.24 -4.24 17.00
CA ALA A 168 6.57 -4.12 16.40
C ALA A 168 7.47 -3.13 17.18
N LYS A 169 6.93 -1.98 17.59
CA LYS A 169 7.64 -1.00 18.43
C LYS A 169 8.01 -1.57 19.79
N VAL A 170 7.07 -2.25 20.46
CA VAL A 170 7.32 -2.91 21.75
C VAL A 170 8.38 -4.00 21.60
N ALA A 171 8.31 -4.84 20.57
CA ALA A 171 9.32 -5.87 20.30
C ALA A 171 10.70 -5.28 20.02
N GLY A 172 10.78 -4.18 19.25
CA GLY A 172 12.04 -3.47 18.99
C GLY A 172 12.64 -2.83 20.25
N LEU A 173 11.80 -2.22 21.09
CA LEU A 173 12.25 -1.63 22.36
C LEU A 173 12.68 -2.70 23.36
N GLN A 174 11.99 -3.85 23.38
CA GLN A 174 12.36 -5.01 24.18
C GLN A 174 13.71 -5.60 23.73
N ALA A 175 13.96 -5.68 22.43
CA ALA A 175 15.26 -6.11 21.89
C ALA A 175 16.40 -5.12 22.20
N ALA A 176 16.08 -3.82 22.31
CA ALA A 176 17.02 -2.76 22.65
C ALA A 176 17.21 -2.57 24.18
N GLY A 177 16.49 -3.32 25.03
CA GLY A 177 16.55 -3.19 26.48
C GLY A 177 15.99 -1.88 27.05
N LEU A 178 15.16 -1.17 26.28
CA LEU A 178 14.59 0.13 26.65
C LEU A 178 13.22 0.00 27.34
N PRO A 179 12.81 0.98 28.19
CA PRO A 179 11.52 0.96 28.86
C PRO A 179 10.36 0.92 27.87
N GLN A 180 9.35 0.09 28.16
CA GLN A 180 8.17 -0.02 27.32
C GLN A 180 7.34 1.28 27.35
N PRO A 181 6.77 1.70 26.22
CA PRO A 181 5.91 2.87 26.16
C PRO A 181 4.59 2.60 26.88
N ASN A 182 4.08 3.59 27.61
CA ASN A 182 2.79 3.52 28.29
C ASN A 182 1.65 3.29 27.28
N ALA A 183 0.67 2.46 27.68
CA ALA A 183 -0.54 2.02 26.99
C ALA A 183 -0.83 2.59 25.58
N LEU A 184 -1.15 1.69 24.63
CA LEU A 184 -1.59 2.00 23.27
C LEU A 184 -2.55 3.20 23.27
N ARG A 185 -2.12 4.32 22.68
CA ARG A 185 -3.03 5.46 22.44
C ARG A 185 -4.20 4.97 21.61
N ARG A 186 -5.41 5.28 22.07
CA ARG A 186 -6.71 4.93 21.48
C ARG A 186 -6.61 4.69 19.97
N ALA A 187 -6.76 3.43 19.58
CA ALA A 187 -6.68 3.02 18.18
C ALA A 187 -8.03 3.20 17.48
N GLY A 188 -8.02 3.71 16.24
CA GLY A 188 -9.21 3.91 15.40
C GLY A 188 -9.79 5.34 15.35
N ILE A 189 -10.65 5.57 14.35
CA ILE A 189 -11.37 6.83 14.06
C ILE A 189 -12.68 6.92 14.88
N LEU A 190 -13.32 5.78 15.14
CA LEU A 190 -14.63 5.73 15.80
C LEU A 190 -14.52 5.70 17.33
N ASN A 191 -15.36 6.49 18.00
CA ASN A 191 -15.57 6.40 19.44
C ASN A 191 -16.22 5.05 19.81
N ASP A 192 -15.84 4.46 20.95
CA ASP A 192 -16.34 3.17 21.43
C ASP A 192 -17.88 3.06 21.45
N ARG A 193 -18.58 4.16 21.78
CA ARG A 193 -20.06 4.17 21.74
C ARG A 193 -20.61 4.07 20.32
N VAL A 194 -19.99 4.80 19.39
CA VAL A 194 -20.38 4.81 17.97
C VAL A 194 -20.04 3.46 17.33
N SER A 195 -18.88 2.89 17.65
CA SER A 195 -18.48 1.54 17.20
C SER A 195 -19.50 0.48 17.63
N LYS A 196 -19.91 0.47 18.90
CA LYS A 196 -20.91 -0.49 19.41
C LYS A 196 -22.29 -0.31 18.78
N PHE A 197 -22.70 0.94 18.54
CA PHE A 197 -23.98 1.25 17.89
C PHE A 197 -23.99 0.80 16.43
N LEU A 198 -22.90 1.06 15.69
CA LEU A 198 -22.75 0.62 14.32
C LEU A 198 -22.67 -0.91 14.23
N GLU A 199 -21.97 -1.57 15.16
CA GLU A 199 -21.95 -3.03 15.25
C GLU A 199 -23.33 -3.63 15.47
N PHE A 200 -24.15 -3.02 16.33
CA PHE A 200 -25.53 -3.42 16.55
C PHE A 200 -26.41 -3.28 15.29
N ILE A 201 -26.27 -2.19 14.53
CA ILE A 201 -27.09 -1.93 13.33
C ILE A 201 -26.67 -2.78 12.13
N VAL A 202 -25.36 -2.91 11.95
CA VAL A 202 -24.76 -3.57 10.79
C VAL A 202 -24.79 -5.09 10.96
N GLY A 203 -24.65 -5.60 12.18
CA GLY A 203 -24.68 -7.03 12.49
C GLY A 203 -23.66 -7.81 11.66
N GLU A 204 -24.12 -8.88 11.01
CA GLU A 204 -23.29 -9.79 10.20
C GLU A 204 -22.66 -9.10 8.97
N ALA A 205 -23.31 -8.07 8.41
CA ALA A 205 -22.76 -7.32 7.27
C ALA A 205 -21.47 -6.54 7.59
N GLY A 206 -21.09 -6.47 8.88
CA GLY A 206 -19.86 -5.85 9.35
C GLY A 206 -18.71 -6.84 9.51
N HIS A 207 -19.00 -8.14 9.44
CA HIS A 207 -18.04 -9.25 9.49
C HIS A 207 -17.86 -9.81 8.06
N ASP A 208 -17.02 -9.16 7.26
CA ASP A 208 -16.59 -9.70 5.97
C ASP A 208 -15.21 -10.36 6.14
N GLU A 209 -15.20 -11.68 6.39
CA GLU A 209 -13.98 -12.50 6.48
C GLU A 209 -13.14 -12.44 5.19
N GLU A 210 -13.78 -12.30 4.03
CA GLU A 210 -13.15 -12.25 2.70
C GLU A 210 -12.21 -11.03 2.52
N ALA A 211 -12.54 -9.89 3.14
CA ALA A 211 -11.61 -8.75 3.13
C ALA A 211 -10.47 -8.96 4.13
N ASP A 212 -10.76 -9.53 5.29
CA ASP A 212 -9.74 -9.82 6.31
C ASP A 212 -8.71 -10.85 5.82
N GLU A 213 -9.13 -11.81 4.99
CA GLU A 213 -8.25 -12.75 4.27
C GLU A 213 -7.42 -12.06 3.18
N ALA A 214 -8.01 -11.17 2.36
CA ALA A 214 -7.27 -10.39 1.36
C ALA A 214 -6.17 -9.50 2.00
N TRP A 215 -6.39 -9.03 3.24
CA TRP A 215 -5.41 -8.26 4.03
C TRP A 215 -4.36 -9.14 4.72
N ASN A 216 -4.72 -10.36 5.13
CA ASN A 216 -3.77 -11.31 5.71
C ASN A 216 -2.91 -12.01 4.65
N SER A 217 -3.37 -12.04 3.39
CA SER A 217 -2.69 -12.67 2.26
C SER A 217 -1.80 -11.75 1.44
N THR A 218 -1.73 -10.43 1.72
CA THR A 218 -0.57 -9.64 1.30
C THR A 218 0.66 -10.12 2.08
N PRO A 219 1.60 -10.86 1.46
CA PRO A 219 2.74 -11.39 2.17
C PRO A 219 3.74 -10.26 2.35
N GLY A 220 3.69 -9.62 3.51
CA GLY A 220 4.90 -9.11 4.11
C GLY A 220 5.72 -10.32 4.57
N SER A 221 6.91 -10.47 4.01
CA SER A 221 7.93 -11.50 4.29
C SER A 221 7.73 -12.88 3.67
N SER A 222 8.56 -13.18 2.67
CA SER A 222 9.27 -14.45 2.54
C SER A 222 10.55 -14.19 1.74
N GLN A 223 11.67 -14.25 2.48
CA GLN A 223 13.08 -14.40 2.09
C GLN A 223 13.70 -13.46 1.05
#